data_AF-U1NUJ6-F1
#
_entry.id   AF-U1NUJ6-F1
#
_cell.length_a   1.000
_cell.length_b   1.000
_cell.length_c   1.000
_cell.angle_alpha   90.00
_cell.angle_beta   90.00
_cell.angle_gamma   90.00
#
_symmetry.space_group_name_H-M   'P 1'
#
loop_
_entity.id
_entity.type
_entity.pdbx_description
1 polymer ?
#
loop_
_entity_poly.entity_id
_entity_poly.type
_entity_poly.pdbx_seq_one_letter_code
_entity_poly.pdbx_strand_id
1 'polypeptide(L)'
;MTTITHRQLALLLLITVGSFLVSPAIAANTTTVADADLPSEPVEVRGYELTYGENVTNGRIAVFDVSGFGETTRINTSGVIVRNTDREIWSTAVPAGDLADSGASTVRLGGLGWQDSVTATRTGWAAVGGDTTYRVSLSHDNTTRSLYHSSAVEAEPIIAGQRVRLNATATGFAVGVNGSTAPLPSLNESVSLDGLRLRNQGARLVAVHNRSRTAVRVANRAN
;
A
#
# COMPACT_ATOMS: atom_id res chain seq x y z
N MET A 1 -51.98 -4.73 43.47
CA MET A 1 -52.31 -4.87 42.03
C MET A 1 -52.04 -3.54 41.36
N THR A 2 -50.93 -3.40 40.65
CA THR A 2 -50.57 -2.16 39.95
C THR A 2 -51.36 -2.09 38.64
N THR A 3 -52.36 -1.21 38.56
CA THR A 3 -53.14 -0.98 37.34
C THR A 3 -52.26 -0.26 36.32
N ILE A 4 -51.84 -0.97 35.28
CA ILE A 4 -51.11 -0.40 34.14
C ILE A 4 -52.07 0.52 33.38
N THR A 5 -51.68 1.78 33.24
CA THR A 5 -52.45 2.77 32.47
C THR A 5 -52.17 2.61 30.97
N HIS A 6 -53.14 2.94 30.11
CA HIS A 6 -52.98 2.89 28.64
C HIS A 6 -51.74 3.64 28.14
N ARG A 7 -51.35 4.72 28.83
CA ARG A 7 -50.13 5.48 28.55
C ARG A 7 -48.87 4.67 28.84
N GLN A 8 -48.82 3.92 29.94
CA GLN A 8 -47.70 3.04 30.26
C GLN A 8 -47.59 1.89 29.25
N LEU A 9 -48.70 1.34 28.79
CA LEU A 9 -48.72 0.30 27.76
C LEU A 9 -48.18 0.81 26.41
N ALA A 10 -48.63 2.00 26.00
CA ALA A 10 -48.16 2.64 24.77
C ALA A 10 -46.67 3.00 24.84
N LEU A 11 -46.20 3.48 25.99
CA LEU A 11 -44.79 3.82 26.19
C LEU A 11 -43.90 2.57 26.14
N LEU A 12 -44.36 1.45 26.72
CA LEU A 12 -43.65 0.18 26.71
C LEU A 12 -43.56 -0.37 25.28
N LEU A 13 -44.66 -0.33 24.52
CA LEU A 13 -44.68 -0.70 23.10
C LEU A 13 -43.71 0.16 22.28
N LEU A 14 -43.69 1.47 22.54
CA LEU A 14 -42.82 2.42 21.83
C LEU A 14 -41.34 2.19 22.15
N ILE A 15 -41.00 1.87 23.39
CA ILE A 15 -39.64 1.48 23.79
C ILE A 15 -39.26 0.15 23.14
N THR A 16 -40.15 -0.85 23.12
CA THR A 16 -39.85 -2.14 22.49
C THR A 16 -39.60 -1.99 20.99
N VAL A 17 -40.50 -1.31 20.26
CA VAL A 17 -40.33 -1.06 18.82
C VAL A 17 -39.07 -0.21 18.57
N GLY A 18 -38.84 0.82 19.39
CA GLY A 18 -37.64 1.64 19.32
C GLY A 18 -36.35 0.82 19.53
N SER A 19 -36.32 -0.07 20.52
CA SER A 19 -35.19 -0.96 20.74
C SER A 19 -34.94 -1.87 19.54
N PHE A 20 -35.96 -2.50 18.96
CA PHE A 20 -35.78 -3.33 17.76
C PHE A 20 -35.25 -2.55 16.55
N LEU A 21 -35.62 -1.28 16.40
CA LEU A 21 -35.12 -0.41 15.33
C LEU A 21 -33.69 0.06 15.56
N VAL A 22 -33.29 0.27 16.82
CA VAL A 22 -31.96 0.76 17.20
C VAL A 22 -30.95 -0.40 17.35
N SER A 23 -31.40 -1.61 17.68
CA SER A 23 -30.54 -2.79 17.87
C SER A 23 -29.59 -3.07 16.70
N PRO A 24 -30.01 -3.05 15.42
CA PRO A 24 -29.10 -3.22 14.29
C PRO A 24 -28.06 -2.10 14.18
N ALA A 25 -28.43 -0.86 14.53
CA ALA A 25 -27.53 0.29 14.48
C ALA A 25 -26.45 0.23 15.56
N ILE A 26 -26.76 -0.32 16.74
CA ILE A 26 -25.77 -0.55 17.80
C ILE A 26 -24.77 -1.63 17.37
N ALA A 27 -25.26 -2.77 16.86
CA ALA A 27 -24.39 -3.86 16.38
C ALA A 27 -23.52 -3.45 15.18
N ALA A 28 -24.04 -2.59 14.29
CA ALA A 28 -23.29 -2.01 13.18
C ALA A 28 -22.13 -1.11 13.65
N ASN A 29 -22.30 -0.46 14.81
CA ASN A 29 -21.36 0.51 15.34
C ASN A 29 -20.34 -0.08 16.32
N THR A 30 -20.47 -1.37 16.67
CA THR A 30 -19.52 -2.05 17.56
C THR A 30 -18.27 -2.57 16.87
N THR A 31 -18.14 -2.47 15.53
CA THR A 31 -16.88 -2.82 14.91
C THR A 31 -15.90 -1.66 14.98
N THR A 32 -14.98 -1.79 15.91
CA THR A 32 -13.95 -0.80 16.17
C THR A 32 -12.86 -0.89 15.10
N VAL A 33 -12.30 0.27 14.76
CA VAL A 33 -11.09 0.39 13.92
C VAL A 33 -9.90 -0.42 14.48
N ALA A 34 -9.96 -0.81 15.76
CA ALA A 34 -8.97 -1.58 16.47
C ALA A 34 -8.71 -2.99 15.89
N ASP A 35 -9.72 -3.64 15.30
CA ASP A 35 -9.58 -5.03 14.79
C ASP A 35 -9.04 -5.10 13.34
N ALA A 36 -8.83 -3.97 12.67
CA ALA A 36 -8.26 -3.95 11.32
C ALA A 36 -6.72 -3.98 11.41
N ASP A 37 -6.14 -5.17 11.30
CA ASP A 37 -4.68 -5.38 11.24
C ASP A 37 -4.03 -4.51 10.14
N LEU A 38 -2.88 -3.92 10.45
CA LEU A 38 -2.09 -3.19 9.46
C LEU A 38 -1.17 -4.16 8.70
N PRO A 39 -1.03 -4.00 7.37
CA PRO A 39 -0.25 -4.91 6.52
C PRO A 39 1.26 -4.91 6.82
N SER A 40 1.78 -3.87 7.46
CA SER A 40 3.18 -3.76 7.86
C SER A 40 3.33 -2.79 9.04
N GLU A 41 4.50 -2.86 9.69
CA GLU A 41 4.86 -2.01 10.83
C GLU A 41 4.67 -0.52 10.50
N PRO A 42 3.76 0.18 11.19
CA PRO A 42 3.40 1.54 10.84
C PRO A 42 4.49 2.56 11.20
N VAL A 43 4.39 3.74 10.59
CA VAL A 43 5.00 4.97 11.11
C VAL A 43 3.97 5.66 11.99
N GLU A 44 4.31 5.88 13.26
CA GLU A 44 3.44 6.56 14.20
C GLU A 44 3.77 8.05 14.31
N VAL A 45 2.75 8.89 14.18
CA VAL A 45 2.83 10.33 14.37
C VAL A 45 1.69 10.77 15.28
N ARG A 46 1.99 10.98 16.56
CA ARG A 46 1.03 11.48 17.57
C ARG A 46 -0.29 10.68 17.59
N GLY A 47 -0.18 9.36 17.59
CA GLY A 47 -1.32 8.42 17.60
C GLY A 47 -1.96 8.15 16.24
N TYR A 48 -1.49 8.78 15.16
CA TYR A 48 -1.80 8.37 13.80
C TYR A 48 -0.78 7.32 13.34
N GLU A 49 -1.26 6.18 12.87
CA GLU A 49 -0.47 5.11 12.30
C GLU A 49 -0.60 5.16 10.78
N LEU A 50 0.54 5.22 10.09
CA LEU A 50 0.61 5.26 8.64
C LEU A 50 1.33 4.03 8.10
N THR A 51 0.70 3.37 7.14
CA THR A 51 1.26 2.18 6.47
C THR A 51 0.90 2.17 4.99
N TYR A 52 1.41 1.20 4.25
CA TYR A 52 1.07 0.96 2.85
C TYR A 52 0.59 -0.49 2.70
N GLY A 53 -0.55 -0.65 2.05
CA GLY A 53 -1.13 -1.96 1.76
C GLY A 53 -1.56 -2.08 0.31
N GLU A 54 -1.46 -3.29 -0.24
CA GLU A 54 -2.11 -3.65 -1.50
C GLU A 54 -3.22 -4.65 -1.23
N ASN A 55 -4.41 -4.41 -1.79
CA ASN A 55 -5.58 -5.29 -1.70
C ASN A 55 -5.94 -5.66 -0.24
N VAL A 56 -5.87 -4.68 0.65
CA VAL A 56 -6.21 -4.87 2.08
C VAL A 56 -7.67 -4.52 2.33
N THR A 57 -8.30 -5.25 3.26
CA THR A 57 -9.68 -5.00 3.67
C THR A 57 -9.83 -3.60 4.24
N ASN A 58 -10.87 -2.88 3.81
CA ASN A 58 -11.18 -1.56 4.34
C ASN A 58 -11.61 -1.65 5.81
N GLY A 59 -10.80 -1.08 6.72
CA GLY A 59 -11.01 -1.16 8.16
C GLY A 59 -12.17 -0.32 8.71
N ARG A 60 -12.84 0.50 7.89
CA ARG A 60 -14.06 1.23 8.29
C ARG A 60 -15.35 0.44 8.03
N ILE A 61 -15.29 -0.57 7.17
CA ILE A 61 -16.46 -1.37 6.77
C ILE A 61 -16.23 -2.78 7.27
N ALA A 62 -16.61 -3.00 8.53
CA ALA A 62 -16.78 -4.36 9.00
C ALA A 62 -18.00 -4.96 8.33
N VAL A 63 -17.75 -6.00 7.56
CA VAL A 63 -18.79 -6.76 6.90
C VAL A 63 -19.59 -7.49 7.98
N PHE A 64 -20.89 -7.25 8.02
CA PHE A 64 -21.80 -8.18 8.68
C PHE A 64 -21.60 -9.56 8.04
N ASP A 65 -21.17 -10.53 8.82
CA ASP A 65 -21.25 -11.94 8.43
C ASP A 65 -22.72 -12.38 8.55
N VAL A 66 -23.54 -11.99 7.58
CA VAL A 66 -24.93 -12.47 7.50
C VAL A 66 -24.89 -13.86 6.88
N SER A 67 -24.60 -14.85 7.72
CA SER A 67 -24.59 -16.29 7.41
C SER A 67 -25.91 -16.83 6.83
N GLY A 68 -26.94 -15.99 6.67
CA GLY A 68 -28.21 -16.30 6.00
C GLY A 68 -28.31 -15.97 4.51
N PHE A 69 -27.37 -15.22 3.92
CA PHE A 69 -27.49 -14.74 2.51
C PHE A 69 -26.24 -14.83 1.63
N GLY A 70 -25.15 -15.48 2.07
CA GLY A 70 -24.06 -15.93 1.18
C GLY A 70 -23.18 -14.86 0.52
N GLU A 71 -23.47 -13.56 0.66
CA GLU A 71 -22.73 -12.48 0.00
C GLU A 71 -21.85 -11.74 1.02
N THR A 72 -20.53 -11.88 0.91
CA THR A 72 -19.58 -11.11 1.72
C THR A 72 -19.12 -9.85 0.96
N THR A 73 -19.56 -8.66 1.35
CA THR A 73 -19.10 -7.39 0.73
C THR A 73 -17.76 -6.93 1.31
N ARG A 74 -16.67 -7.69 1.12
CA ARG A 74 -15.31 -7.21 1.43
C ARG A 74 -14.89 -6.19 0.38
N ILE A 75 -14.76 -4.93 0.77
CA ILE A 75 -14.20 -3.89 -0.10
C ILE A 75 -12.71 -3.76 0.22
N ASN A 76 -11.87 -4.19 -0.72
CA ASN A 76 -10.43 -4.05 -0.61
C ASN A 76 -9.97 -2.71 -1.17
N THR A 77 -8.86 -2.21 -0.66
CA THR A 77 -8.21 -0.99 -1.13
C THR A 77 -6.70 -1.15 -1.14
N SER A 78 -6.03 -0.33 -1.94
CA SER A 78 -4.59 -0.29 -2.07
C SER A 78 -4.11 1.15 -1.96
N GLY A 79 -3.07 1.39 -1.17
CA GLY A 79 -2.48 2.71 -1.02
C GLY A 79 -1.91 2.98 0.37
N VAL A 80 -1.67 4.25 0.63
CA VAL A 80 -1.25 4.75 1.95
C VAL A 80 -2.48 4.81 2.85
N ILE A 81 -2.41 4.08 3.95
CA ILE A 81 -3.49 3.93 4.92
C ILE A 81 -3.13 4.75 6.16
N VAL A 82 -4.11 5.49 6.66
CA VAL A 82 -4.02 6.24 7.90
C VAL A 82 -5.03 5.67 8.88
N ARG A 83 -4.56 5.27 10.05
CA ARG A 83 -5.36 4.79 11.17
C ARG A 83 -5.12 5.65 12.40
N ASN A 84 -6.17 5.86 13.21
CA ASN A 84 -6.04 6.34 14.57
C ASN A 84 -7.15 5.69 15.40
N THR A 85 -6.77 4.75 16.25
CA THR A 85 -7.70 3.91 17.01
C THR A 85 -8.50 4.72 18.03
N ASP A 86 -7.84 5.65 18.74
CA ASP A 86 -8.49 6.50 19.75
C ASP A 86 -9.57 7.42 19.17
N ARG A 87 -9.45 7.74 17.88
CA ARG A 87 -10.36 8.64 17.15
C ARG A 87 -11.25 7.92 16.16
N GLU A 88 -11.22 6.58 16.14
CA GLU A 88 -11.98 5.75 15.20
C GLU A 88 -11.78 6.16 13.73
N ILE A 89 -10.55 6.55 13.37
CA ILE A 89 -10.19 6.95 12.01
C ILE A 89 -9.56 5.76 11.30
N TRP A 90 -10.12 5.41 10.14
CA TRP A 90 -9.47 4.54 9.15
C TRP A 90 -9.76 5.08 7.75
N SER A 91 -8.72 5.27 6.94
CA SER A 91 -8.88 5.72 5.55
C SER A 91 -7.69 5.36 4.67
N THR A 92 -7.94 5.18 3.37
CA THR A 92 -6.90 5.27 2.35
C THR A 92 -6.66 6.73 2.02
N ALA A 93 -5.60 7.31 2.58
CA ALA A 93 -5.27 8.73 2.40
C ALA A 93 -4.70 9.03 1.01
N VAL A 94 -3.98 8.08 0.42
CA VAL A 94 -3.45 8.18 -0.94
C VAL A 94 -3.67 6.83 -1.65
N PRO A 95 -4.53 6.76 -2.67
CA PRO A 95 -4.68 5.56 -3.49
C PRO A 95 -3.36 5.12 -4.14
N ALA A 96 -3.16 3.81 -4.30
CA ALA A 96 -1.94 3.27 -4.93
C ALA A 96 -1.76 3.76 -6.38
N GLY A 97 -2.86 3.93 -7.14
CA GLY A 97 -2.83 4.48 -8.50
C GLY A 97 -2.33 5.92 -8.53
N ASP A 98 -2.89 6.79 -7.69
CA ASP A 98 -2.46 8.19 -7.57
C ASP A 98 -0.98 8.29 -7.19
N LEU A 99 -0.52 7.42 -6.27
CA LEU A 99 0.88 7.37 -5.89
C LEU A 99 1.77 6.82 -7.03
N ALA A 100 1.26 5.88 -7.83
CA ALA A 100 1.97 5.37 -9.01
C ALA A 100 2.13 6.42 -10.11
N ASP A 101 1.15 7.30 -10.26
CA ASP A 101 1.20 8.37 -11.25
C ASP A 101 2.07 9.54 -10.80
N SER A 102 1.86 10.00 -9.55
CA SER A 102 2.57 11.18 -9.00
C SER A 102 3.99 10.88 -8.50
N GLY A 103 4.27 9.64 -8.09
CA GLY A 103 5.53 9.22 -7.46
C GLY A 103 5.71 9.71 -6.03
N ALA A 104 5.04 10.78 -5.61
CA ALA A 104 5.02 11.22 -4.22
C ALA A 104 3.74 11.97 -3.87
N SER A 105 3.28 11.80 -2.63
CA SER A 105 2.12 12.50 -2.10
C SER A 105 2.29 12.82 -0.62
N THR A 106 1.78 13.97 -0.18
CA THR A 106 1.86 14.42 1.22
C THR A 106 0.55 14.18 1.92
N VAL A 107 0.59 13.38 2.98
CA VAL A 107 -0.52 13.14 3.90
C VAL A 107 -0.43 14.14 5.05
N ARG A 108 -1.46 14.98 5.20
CA ARG A 108 -1.57 15.92 6.32
C ARG A 108 -2.32 15.26 7.47
N LEU A 109 -1.72 15.33 8.65
CA LEU A 109 -2.28 14.80 9.90
C LEU A 109 -2.57 15.98 10.82
N GLY A 110 -3.56 15.86 11.70
CA GLY A 110 -3.86 16.95 12.61
C GLY A 110 -4.94 16.67 13.62
N GLY A 111 -5.04 17.58 14.56
CA GLY A 111 -6.11 17.67 15.54
C GLY A 111 -6.30 19.11 15.97
N LEU A 112 -7.12 19.32 17.00
CA LEU A 112 -7.29 20.66 17.55
C LEU A 112 -5.93 21.21 18.01
N GLY A 113 -5.51 22.35 17.44
CA GLY A 113 -4.29 23.06 17.82
C GLY A 113 -2.98 22.55 17.21
N TRP A 114 -3.00 21.53 16.34
CA TRP A 114 -1.77 21.04 15.70
C TRP A 114 -2.00 20.42 14.32
N GLN A 115 -0.95 20.47 13.49
CA GLN A 115 -0.88 19.78 12.21
C GLN A 115 0.53 19.20 12.04
N ASP A 116 0.63 18.12 11.28
CA ASP A 116 1.88 17.48 10.89
C ASP A 116 1.74 16.94 9.45
N SER A 117 2.84 16.56 8.80
CA SER A 117 2.84 16.10 7.42
C SER A 117 3.83 14.98 7.19
N VAL A 118 3.35 13.91 6.57
CA VAL A 118 4.16 12.75 6.20
C VAL A 118 4.14 12.63 4.68
N THR A 119 5.31 12.44 4.06
CA THR A 119 5.41 12.27 2.60
C THR A 119 5.56 10.80 2.26
N ALA A 120 4.62 10.27 1.48
CA ALA A 120 4.73 8.97 0.84
C ALA A 120 5.41 9.12 -0.50
N THR A 121 6.41 8.28 -0.76
CA THR A 121 7.15 8.26 -2.02
C THR A 121 7.13 6.85 -2.57
N ARG A 122 6.74 6.72 -3.84
CA ARG A 122 6.90 5.51 -4.65
C ARG A 122 8.01 5.74 -5.66
N THR A 123 8.84 4.72 -5.82
CA THR A 123 9.84 4.67 -6.87
C THR A 123 9.83 3.29 -7.47
N GLY A 124 10.07 3.18 -8.77
CA GLY A 124 10.04 1.89 -9.45
C GLY A 124 10.88 1.81 -10.72
N TRP A 125 10.90 0.60 -11.26
CA TRP A 125 11.45 0.28 -12.56
C TRP A 125 10.49 -0.65 -13.30
N ALA A 126 10.06 -0.22 -14.49
CA ALA A 126 9.25 -1.01 -15.40
C ALA A 126 10.16 -1.83 -16.31
N ALA A 127 10.07 -3.16 -16.24
CA ALA A 127 10.80 -4.03 -17.14
C ALA A 127 10.28 -3.86 -18.58
N VAL A 128 11.17 -3.87 -19.57
CA VAL A 128 10.73 -3.80 -20.97
C VAL A 128 9.95 -5.06 -21.31
N GLY A 129 8.68 -4.88 -21.70
CA GLY A 129 7.76 -5.97 -22.00
C GLY A 129 7.24 -6.72 -20.77
N GLY A 130 7.61 -6.30 -19.56
CA GLY A 130 7.18 -6.95 -18.32
C GLY A 130 6.46 -5.99 -17.38
N ASP A 131 6.31 -6.44 -16.13
CA ASP A 131 5.69 -5.67 -15.06
C ASP A 131 6.63 -4.62 -14.46
N THR A 132 6.14 -3.90 -13.46
CA THR A 132 6.90 -2.91 -12.69
C THR A 132 7.26 -3.45 -11.32
N THR A 133 8.55 -3.42 -10.97
CA THR A 133 8.99 -3.61 -9.58
C THR A 133 9.18 -2.24 -8.93
N TYR A 134 8.66 -2.06 -7.72
CA TYR A 134 8.63 -0.75 -7.07
C TYR A 134 8.71 -0.88 -5.55
N ARG A 135 9.01 0.24 -4.89
CA ARG A 135 9.02 0.36 -3.44
C ARG A 135 8.30 1.61 -2.99
N VAL A 136 7.71 1.54 -1.80
CA VAL A 136 7.05 2.66 -1.14
C VAL A 136 7.75 2.93 0.18
N SER A 137 8.01 4.21 0.44
CA SER A 137 8.58 4.71 1.69
C SER A 137 7.78 5.89 2.21
N LEU A 138 7.74 6.05 3.54
CA LEU A 138 7.28 7.28 4.18
C LEU A 138 8.47 8.07 4.71
N SER A 139 8.37 9.39 4.62
CA SER A 139 9.29 10.32 5.27
C SER A 139 8.56 11.28 6.19
N HIS A 140 9.10 11.42 7.40
CA HIS A 140 8.65 12.32 8.46
C HIS A 140 9.87 12.76 9.27
N ASP A 141 9.95 14.05 9.65
CA ASP A 141 11.07 14.62 10.43
C ASP A 141 12.48 14.20 9.96
N ASN A 142 12.75 14.30 8.66
CA ASN A 142 14.00 13.90 8.00
C ASN A 142 14.37 12.40 8.13
N THR A 143 13.50 11.60 8.70
CA THR A 143 13.62 10.14 8.74
C THR A 143 12.83 9.55 7.59
N THR A 144 13.39 8.56 6.90
CA THR A 144 12.70 7.82 5.83
C THR A 144 12.65 6.35 6.19
N ARG A 145 11.45 5.76 6.11
CA ARG A 145 11.21 4.35 6.39
C ARG A 145 10.63 3.67 5.16
N SER A 146 11.19 2.52 4.77
CA SER A 146 10.59 1.67 3.74
C SER A 146 9.39 0.93 4.32
N LEU A 147 8.26 0.98 3.63
CA LEU A 147 7.04 0.30 4.04
C LEU A 147 6.73 -0.95 3.21
N TYR A 148 7.09 -0.89 1.93
CA TYR A 148 6.74 -1.93 0.97
C TYR A 148 7.77 -2.02 -0.15
N HIS A 149 7.97 -3.23 -0.66
CA HIS A 149 8.65 -3.49 -1.92
C HIS A 149 7.91 -4.62 -2.63
N SER A 150 7.62 -4.43 -3.92
CA SER A 150 6.94 -5.44 -4.72
C SER A 150 7.89 -6.59 -5.06
N SER A 151 7.34 -7.65 -5.65
CA SER A 151 8.14 -8.75 -6.19
C SER A 151 9.08 -8.31 -7.31
N ALA A 152 10.07 -9.15 -7.57
CA ALA A 152 10.95 -9.01 -8.72
C ALA A 152 10.22 -9.26 -10.04
N VAL A 153 10.70 -8.61 -11.10
CA VAL A 153 10.16 -8.68 -12.46
C VAL A 153 11.28 -9.01 -13.45
N GLU A 154 10.94 -9.58 -14.59
CA GLU A 154 11.91 -9.92 -15.65
C GLU A 154 11.63 -9.13 -16.92
N ALA A 155 12.69 -8.67 -17.56
CA ALA A 155 12.60 -8.05 -18.88
C ALA A 155 12.41 -9.15 -19.93
N GLU A 156 11.49 -8.92 -20.88
CA GLU A 156 11.27 -9.82 -22.01
C GLU A 156 12.52 -9.98 -22.91
N PRO A 157 13.29 -8.91 -23.22
CA PRO A 157 14.43 -9.04 -24.11
C PRO A 157 15.48 -10.03 -23.59
N ILE A 158 15.95 -10.89 -24.50
CA ILE A 158 17.00 -11.87 -24.25
C ILE A 158 18.28 -11.39 -24.95
N ILE A 159 19.36 -11.22 -24.19
CA ILE A 159 20.68 -10.84 -24.71
C ILE A 159 21.64 -12.01 -24.51
N ALA A 160 22.16 -12.57 -25.59
CA ALA A 160 23.09 -13.72 -25.55
C ALA A 160 22.54 -14.92 -24.74
N GLY A 161 21.22 -15.17 -24.82
CA GLY A 161 20.55 -16.24 -24.07
C GLY A 161 20.19 -15.88 -22.62
N GLN A 162 20.43 -14.65 -22.18
CA GLN A 162 20.25 -14.22 -20.80
C GLN A 162 19.15 -13.16 -20.69
N ARG A 163 18.33 -13.28 -19.64
CA ARG A 163 17.35 -12.26 -19.24
C ARG A 163 17.85 -11.43 -18.06
N VAL A 164 17.43 -10.19 -18.01
CA VAL A 164 17.69 -9.28 -16.88
C VAL A 164 16.46 -9.26 -15.97
N ARG A 165 16.69 -9.56 -14.69
CA ARG A 165 15.71 -9.45 -13.62
C ARG A 165 15.92 -8.16 -12.84
N LEU A 166 14.86 -7.50 -12.43
CA LEU A 166 14.88 -6.33 -11.56
C LEU A 166 14.13 -6.67 -10.27
N ASN A 167 14.64 -6.21 -9.14
CA ASN A 167 14.04 -6.47 -7.84
C ASN A 167 14.07 -5.22 -6.96
N ALA A 168 12.91 -4.77 -6.49
CA ALA A 168 12.83 -3.81 -5.41
C ALA A 168 13.33 -4.43 -4.10
N THR A 169 14.04 -3.65 -3.29
CA THR A 169 14.52 -4.07 -1.97
C THR A 169 14.13 -3.03 -0.93
N ALA A 170 14.30 -3.37 0.35
CA ALA A 170 14.04 -2.44 1.45
C ALA A 170 14.87 -1.15 1.38
N THR A 171 16.00 -1.14 0.69
CA THR A 171 16.92 0.01 0.61
C THR A 171 17.08 0.59 -0.79
N GLY A 172 16.61 -0.10 -1.84
CA GLY A 172 16.78 0.36 -3.22
C GLY A 172 16.29 -0.67 -4.23
N PHE A 173 17.14 -0.96 -5.22
CA PHE A 173 16.87 -1.92 -6.28
C PHE A 173 18.10 -2.79 -6.53
N ALA A 174 17.86 -4.02 -6.96
CA ALA A 174 18.88 -4.95 -7.43
C ALA A 174 18.56 -5.40 -8.86
N VAL A 175 19.60 -5.80 -9.57
CA VAL A 175 19.55 -6.36 -10.92
C VAL A 175 20.17 -7.76 -10.89
N GLY A 176 19.58 -8.68 -11.63
CA GLY A 176 20.01 -10.08 -11.69
C GLY A 176 20.13 -10.58 -13.12
N VAL A 177 21.12 -11.44 -13.37
CA VAL A 177 21.35 -12.14 -14.64
C VAL A 177 21.78 -13.55 -14.31
N ASN A 178 21.03 -14.56 -14.75
CA ASN A 178 21.37 -15.99 -14.60
C ASN A 178 21.78 -16.40 -13.16
N GLY A 179 21.03 -15.91 -12.17
CA GLY A 179 21.28 -16.17 -10.75
C GLY A 179 22.30 -15.24 -10.08
N SER A 180 23.19 -14.60 -10.84
CA SER A 180 24.09 -13.56 -10.33
C SER A 180 23.32 -12.27 -10.09
N THR A 181 23.48 -11.64 -8.91
CA THR A 181 22.77 -10.42 -8.52
C THR A 181 23.74 -9.33 -8.07
N ALA A 182 23.42 -8.07 -8.36
CA ALA A 182 24.11 -6.91 -7.82
C ALA A 182 23.12 -5.76 -7.57
N PRO A 183 23.50 -4.76 -6.75
CA PRO A 183 22.74 -3.51 -6.66
C PRO A 183 22.55 -2.87 -8.05
N LEU A 184 21.37 -2.27 -8.27
CA LEU A 184 21.13 -1.48 -9.47
C LEU A 184 22.12 -0.29 -9.45
N PRO A 185 22.92 -0.09 -10.52
CA PRO A 185 23.96 0.93 -10.51
C PRO A 185 23.37 2.34 -10.41
N SER A 186 24.10 3.26 -9.78
CA SER A 186 23.68 4.66 -9.67
C SER A 186 23.56 5.32 -11.05
N LEU A 187 22.98 6.52 -11.09
CA LEU A 187 22.87 7.30 -12.31
C LEU A 187 24.23 7.44 -13.02
N ASN A 188 24.28 7.12 -14.31
CA ASN A 188 25.47 7.14 -15.17
C ASN A 188 26.56 6.10 -14.82
N GLU A 189 26.30 5.21 -13.87
CA GLU A 189 27.19 4.11 -13.52
C GLU A 189 26.78 2.81 -14.22
N SER A 190 27.61 1.78 -14.03
CA SER A 190 27.35 0.46 -14.57
C SER A 190 27.87 -0.65 -13.68
N VAL A 191 27.22 -1.80 -13.74
CA VAL A 191 27.66 -3.03 -13.10
C VAL A 191 27.80 -4.13 -14.15
N SER A 192 28.75 -5.05 -13.97
CA SER A 192 28.92 -6.21 -14.86
C SER A 192 28.45 -7.47 -14.15
N LEU A 193 27.56 -8.21 -14.80
CA LEU A 193 26.98 -9.48 -14.32
C LEU A 193 26.99 -10.47 -15.47
N ASP A 194 27.62 -11.62 -15.27
CA ASP A 194 27.52 -12.79 -16.15
C ASP A 194 27.74 -12.50 -17.66
N GLY A 195 28.66 -11.58 -17.98
CA GLY A 195 28.97 -11.21 -19.37
C GLY A 195 28.12 -10.06 -19.96
N LEU A 196 27.15 -9.56 -19.20
CA LEU A 196 26.42 -8.32 -19.49
C LEU A 196 26.94 -7.16 -18.64
N ARG A 197 27.03 -5.98 -19.23
CA ARG A 197 27.22 -4.70 -18.54
C ARG A 197 25.91 -3.94 -18.50
N LEU A 198 25.33 -3.79 -17.31
CA LEU A 198 24.10 -3.04 -17.09
C LEU A 198 24.44 -1.59 -16.78
N ARG A 199 23.98 -0.66 -17.60
CA ARG A 199 24.24 0.78 -17.49
C ARG A 199 22.96 1.52 -17.15
N ASN A 200 22.98 2.29 -16.06
CA ASN A 200 21.88 3.17 -15.71
C ASN A 200 22.08 4.53 -16.39
N GLN A 201 21.16 4.88 -17.29
CA GLN A 201 21.16 6.16 -18.03
C GLN A 201 20.05 7.10 -17.54
N GLY A 202 19.71 7.01 -16.25
CA GLY A 202 18.74 7.85 -15.56
C GLY A 202 17.30 7.40 -15.78
N ALA A 203 16.78 7.58 -16.99
CA ALA A 203 15.41 7.18 -17.33
C ALA A 203 15.31 5.71 -17.77
N ARG A 204 16.44 5.05 -18.04
CA ARG A 204 16.49 3.71 -18.62
C ARG A 204 17.68 2.90 -18.16
N LEU A 205 17.48 1.59 -18.05
CA LEU A 205 18.53 0.60 -17.83
C LEU A 205 18.83 -0.10 -19.15
N VAL A 206 20.10 -0.11 -19.56
CA VAL A 206 20.56 -0.72 -20.81
C VAL A 206 21.54 -1.84 -20.50
N ALA A 207 21.26 -3.03 -21.01
CA ALA A 207 22.17 -4.17 -20.97
C ALA A 207 23.04 -4.18 -22.23
N VAL A 208 24.36 -4.28 -22.05
CA VAL A 208 25.32 -4.37 -23.13
C VAL A 208 26.09 -5.68 -23.02
N HIS A 209 26.03 -6.53 -24.04
CA HIS A 209 26.82 -7.75 -24.05
C HIS A 209 28.30 -7.44 -24.33
N ASN A 210 29.19 -7.92 -23.48
CA ASN A 210 30.60 -7.51 -23.51
C ASN A 210 31.33 -7.86 -24.81
N ARG A 211 30.99 -8.98 -25.45
CA ARG A 211 31.67 -9.45 -26.67
C ARG A 211 31.05 -8.89 -27.94
N SER A 212 29.74 -9.06 -28.14
CA SER A 212 29.07 -8.62 -29.37
C SER A 212 28.81 -7.12 -29.40
N ARG A 213 28.91 -6.43 -28.24
CA ARG A 213 28.56 -5.01 -28.05
C ARG A 213 27.09 -4.68 -28.38
N THR A 214 26.24 -5.70 -28.51
CA THR A 214 24.79 -5.53 -28.61
C THR A 214 24.28 -4.81 -27.36
N ALA A 215 23.55 -3.71 -27.55
CA ALA A 215 22.96 -2.93 -26.48
C ALA A 215 21.44 -2.99 -26.59
N VAL A 216 20.78 -3.39 -25.50
CA VAL A 216 19.32 -3.53 -25.44
C VAL A 216 18.81 -2.85 -24.18
N ARG A 217 17.76 -2.05 -24.32
CA ARG A 217 17.05 -1.49 -23.17
C ARG A 217 16.27 -2.60 -22.48
N VAL A 218 16.42 -2.71 -21.17
CA VAL A 218 15.79 -3.76 -20.36
C VAL A 218 14.83 -3.22 -19.31
N ALA A 219 14.93 -1.94 -18.95
CA ALA A 219 13.92 -1.30 -18.09
C ALA A 219 13.86 0.22 -18.31
N ASN A 220 12.74 0.81 -17.89
CA ASN A 220 12.55 2.25 -17.75
C ASN A 220 12.31 2.59 -16.28
N ARG A 221 12.70 3.79 -15.88
CA ARG A 221 12.32 4.29 -14.56
C ARG A 221 10.81 4.47 -14.52
N ALA A 222 10.21 4.04 -13.42
CA ALA A 222 8.81 4.27 -13.09
C ALA A 222 8.74 5.11 -11.81
N ASN A 223 7.67 5.88 -11.69
CA ASN A 223 7.25 6.42 -10.39
C ASN A 223 6.76 5.26 -9.51
#